data_AF-G3UIP9-F1
#
_entry.id   AF-G3UIP9-F1
#
_cell.length_a   1.000
_cell.length_b   1.000
_cell.length_c   1.000
_cell.angle_alpha   90.00
_cell.angle_beta   90.00
_cell.angle_gamma   90.00
#
_symmetry.space_group_name_H-M   'P 1'
#
loop_
_entity.id
_entity.type
_entity.pdbx_description
1 polymer ?
#
loop_
_entity_poly.entity_id
_entity_poly.type
_entity_poly.pdbx_seq_one_letter_code
_entity_poly.pdbx_strand_id
1 'polypeptide(L)'
;GVDFALTVTGRALTPVALELNGALCLEACGALANVYTLLRPALIAHSGLLSPPTVQHPSCPCMAQARERLAVGMGSIPLHFGHSTQVSAPGESDPNHFASQLVHTFHFDMTEHRRNEENARLLAELVRARGLQLDGCFSYWDDCLVLTALLCQELGLPCSPPAAMRLAKQKSRTQLHLLCRRGPPWPAPSLHAVPCCPLESEADVERAVRQVPLPGVMKLEFGAGAVGVRLVEDASQCREHFSRIARDLQGEADHPGIGLGWGNAMLLMEFVEGTEHDVDLVLFRGQLLAAFVSDNGPTRLPGFTETAACMPTGLVPEQEAQLVQAAFRCCLGCGLLDGVFNVELKLTGAGPRLIEINPRMGGFYLRDWILELYGVDLLLAAAMVACGLRPALPAHPRARGHLVGVMCLVSQHLQALSSTASREALQALHDRGVLRFNMLEESLMSGEYEEPYCSVACAGPRPAEARIRLLGLCQGLGIDGPHYPIAHFLSHFK
;
A
#
# COMPACT_ATOMS: atom_id res chain seq x y z
N GLY A 1 -13.21 28.23 1.71
CA GLY A 1 -12.49 28.45 0.45
C GLY A 1 -11.78 27.18 0.06
N VAL A 2 -11.53 26.97 -1.23
CA VAL A 2 -10.69 25.87 -1.73
C VAL A 2 -9.52 26.51 -2.44
N ASP A 3 -8.30 26.18 -2.01
CA ASP A 3 -7.10 26.61 -2.71
C ASP A 3 -6.80 25.65 -3.85
N PHE A 4 -6.52 26.17 -5.05
CA PHE A 4 -6.21 25.37 -6.23
C PHE A 4 -4.78 25.66 -6.72
N ALA A 5 -4.05 24.61 -7.08
CA ALA A 5 -2.91 24.71 -8.00
C ALA A 5 -3.39 24.40 -9.42
N LEU A 6 -2.93 25.16 -10.40
CA LEU A 6 -3.13 24.80 -11.80
C LEU A 6 -1.93 23.96 -12.25
N THR A 7 -2.18 22.72 -12.66
CA THR A 7 -1.18 21.84 -13.26
C THR A 7 -1.38 21.81 -14.77
N VAL A 8 -0.33 21.55 -15.53
CA VAL A 8 -0.44 21.38 -16.99
C VAL A 8 -0.42 19.91 -17.31
N THR A 9 -1.50 19.40 -17.90
CA THR A 9 -1.59 18.04 -18.44
C THR A 9 -1.79 18.16 -19.95
N GLY A 10 -0.75 17.86 -20.73
CA GLY A 10 -0.74 18.10 -22.18
C GLY A 10 -0.81 19.60 -22.51
N ARG A 11 -1.88 20.04 -23.19
CA ARG A 11 -2.15 21.47 -23.49
C ARG A 11 -3.24 22.08 -22.59
N ALA A 12 -3.70 21.38 -21.57
CA ALA A 12 -4.78 21.83 -20.68
C ALA A 12 -4.24 22.19 -19.29
N LEU A 13 -4.79 23.27 -18.71
CA LEU A 13 -4.59 23.64 -17.32
C LEU A 13 -5.67 22.94 -16.46
N THR A 14 -5.25 22.07 -15.57
CA THR A 14 -6.12 21.29 -14.68
C THR A 14 -6.00 21.83 -13.25
N PRO A 15 -7.08 22.31 -12.62
CA PRO A 15 -7.05 22.72 -11.22
C PRO A 15 -7.01 21.49 -10.29
N VAL A 16 -6.00 21.43 -9.43
CA VAL A 16 -5.84 20.46 -8.34
C VAL A 16 -6.10 21.19 -7.03
N ALA A 17 -7.11 20.75 -6.28
CA ALA A 17 -7.40 21.30 -4.97
C ALA A 17 -6.30 20.93 -3.97
N LEU A 18 -5.74 21.92 -3.29
CA LEU A 18 -4.61 21.78 -2.38
C LEU A 18 -5.03 21.75 -0.92
N GLU A 19 -6.04 22.54 -0.56
CA GLU A 19 -6.54 22.67 0.80
C GLU A 19 -8.01 23.11 0.81
N LEU A 20 -8.78 22.55 1.74
CA LEU A 20 -10.14 22.97 2.08
C LEU A 20 -10.09 23.87 3.31
N ASN A 21 -10.12 25.18 3.08
CA ASN A 21 -10.08 26.19 4.13
C ASN A 21 -11.50 26.50 4.64
N GLY A 22 -11.96 25.75 5.64
CA GLY A 22 -13.26 25.94 6.29
C GLY A 22 -13.44 27.29 6.99
N ALA A 23 -12.35 27.87 7.51
CA ALA A 23 -12.37 29.14 8.25
C ALA A 23 -12.82 30.33 7.39
N LEU A 24 -12.38 30.39 6.12
CA LEU A 24 -12.72 31.47 5.19
C LEU A 24 -14.17 31.41 4.67
N CYS A 25 -14.80 30.22 4.70
CA CYS A 25 -16.23 30.09 4.35
C CYS A 25 -17.14 30.59 5.46
N LEU A 26 -16.71 30.53 6.73
CA LEU A 26 -17.53 30.98 7.86
C LEU A 26 -17.46 32.50 8.07
N GLU A 27 -16.33 33.14 7.75
CA GLU A 27 -16.21 34.61 7.72
C GLU A 27 -17.03 35.24 6.58
N ALA A 28 -17.00 34.65 5.37
CA ALA A 28 -17.76 35.16 4.22
C ALA A 28 -19.29 34.99 4.36
N CYS A 29 -19.75 34.02 5.16
CA CYS A 29 -21.17 33.75 5.41
C CYS A 29 -21.73 34.43 6.67
N GLY A 30 -20.93 35.23 7.40
CA GLY A 30 -21.39 35.96 8.60
C GLY A 30 -21.85 35.06 9.76
N ALA A 31 -21.56 33.76 9.74
CA ALA A 31 -22.13 32.77 10.66
C ALA A 31 -21.38 32.63 12.00
N LEU A 32 -20.28 33.37 12.20
CA LEU A 32 -19.44 33.28 13.40
C LEU A 32 -19.61 34.44 14.39
N ALA A 33 -20.74 35.16 14.36
CA ALA A 33 -20.98 36.22 15.34
C ALA A 33 -21.41 35.72 16.74
N ASN A 34 -21.79 34.45 16.95
CA ASN A 34 -22.50 34.06 18.20
C ASN A 34 -22.08 32.75 18.90
N VAL A 35 -20.94 32.11 18.60
CA VAL A 35 -20.61 30.79 19.23
C VAL A 35 -19.42 30.81 20.20
N TYR A 36 -18.72 31.94 20.38
CA TYR A 36 -17.56 32.01 21.31
C TYR A 36 -17.63 33.14 22.35
N THR A 37 -18.82 33.45 22.87
CA THR A 37 -18.98 34.41 23.99
C THR A 37 -19.37 33.73 25.29
N LEU A 38 -18.75 32.59 25.63
CA LEU A 38 -18.81 32.01 26.97
C LEU A 38 -17.49 31.27 27.22
N LEU A 39 -16.45 32.03 27.61
CA LEU A 39 -15.34 31.63 28.49
C LEU A 39 -14.23 32.71 28.44
N ARG A 40 -14.45 33.85 29.12
CA ARG A 40 -13.48 34.53 30.02
C ARG A 40 -13.99 35.91 30.48
N PRO A 41 -13.65 36.36 31.71
CA PRO A 41 -14.07 37.66 32.21
C PRO A 41 -13.18 38.82 31.71
N ALA A 42 -13.87 39.93 31.46
CA ALA A 42 -13.50 41.33 31.25
C ALA A 42 -12.04 41.78 31.49
N LEU A 43 -11.52 42.52 30.51
CA LEU A 43 -10.83 43.80 30.73
C LEU A 43 -11.08 44.73 29.53
N ILE A 44 -11.25 46.02 29.86
CA ILE A 44 -11.93 47.07 29.10
C ILE A 44 -11.03 47.74 28.04
N ALA A 45 -11.69 48.13 26.94
CA ALA A 45 -11.39 49.05 25.85
C ALA A 45 -10.17 50.00 25.92
N HIS A 46 -9.54 50.21 24.74
CA HIS A 46 -9.57 51.50 24.03
C HIS A 46 -9.06 51.40 22.56
N SER A 47 -9.92 51.82 21.64
CA SER A 47 -9.70 52.56 20.37
C SER A 47 -8.43 52.34 19.51
N GLY A 48 -8.67 52.09 18.21
CA GLY A 48 -7.76 52.51 17.14
C GLY A 48 -7.94 51.72 15.85
N LEU A 49 -8.48 52.34 14.79
CA LEU A 49 -8.38 51.84 13.43
C LEU A 49 -6.90 51.57 13.11
N LEU A 50 -6.53 50.31 12.96
CA LEU A 50 -5.31 49.89 12.28
C LEU A 50 -5.67 48.69 11.41
N SER A 51 -5.50 48.87 10.11
CA SER A 51 -5.54 47.79 9.11
C SER A 51 -4.69 46.61 9.59
N PRO A 52 -5.20 45.37 9.61
CA PRO A 52 -4.32 44.24 9.84
C PRO A 52 -3.44 44.07 8.59
N PRO A 53 -2.14 43.83 8.76
CA PRO A 53 -1.22 43.58 7.65
C PRO A 53 -1.68 42.32 6.92
N THR A 54 -1.43 42.28 5.61
CA THR A 54 -1.45 41.03 4.84
C THR A 54 -0.62 39.98 5.59
N VAL A 55 -1.29 39.08 6.30
CA VAL A 55 -0.69 37.88 6.88
C VAL A 55 -0.38 36.98 5.70
N GLN A 56 0.81 37.13 5.13
CA GLN A 56 1.41 36.09 4.32
C GLN A 56 1.61 34.88 5.22
N HIS A 57 0.69 33.92 5.11
CA HIS A 57 0.80 32.64 5.78
C HIS A 57 2.00 31.87 5.20
N PRO A 58 2.80 31.13 6.00
CA PRO A 58 4.04 30.49 5.54
C PRO A 58 3.86 29.37 4.51
N SER A 59 2.61 29.02 4.16
CA SER A 59 2.26 27.94 3.23
C SER A 59 2.28 28.37 1.74
N CYS A 60 2.37 29.66 1.44
CA CYS A 60 2.30 30.18 0.07
C CYS A 60 3.65 30.31 -0.67
N PRO A 61 4.81 30.61 -0.03
CA PRO A 61 6.08 30.71 -0.76
C PRO A 61 6.61 29.34 -1.21
N CYS A 62 6.25 28.27 -0.51
CA CYS A 62 6.90 26.97 -0.67
C CYS A 62 6.43 26.18 -1.91
N MET A 63 5.37 26.57 -2.63
CA MET A 63 4.99 25.91 -3.89
C MET A 63 5.44 26.66 -5.15
N ALA A 64 5.92 27.90 -5.02
CA ALA A 64 6.41 28.71 -6.14
C ALA A 64 7.91 28.47 -6.44
N GLN A 65 8.62 27.74 -5.59
CA GLN A 65 9.98 27.26 -5.84
C GLN A 65 9.92 25.89 -6.52
N ALA A 66 10.77 25.68 -7.53
CA ALA A 66 10.97 24.37 -8.14
C ALA A 66 11.38 23.39 -7.03
N ARG A 67 10.47 22.48 -6.66
CA ARG A 67 10.71 21.48 -5.64
C ARG A 67 11.40 20.28 -6.25
N GLU A 68 12.56 19.90 -5.73
CA GLU A 68 13.21 18.65 -6.12
C GLU A 68 12.74 17.55 -5.17
N ARG A 69 12.22 16.45 -5.72
CA ARG A 69 11.76 15.30 -4.95
C ARG A 69 12.62 14.10 -5.27
N LEU A 70 12.87 13.23 -4.30
CA LEU A 70 13.54 11.96 -4.55
C LEU A 70 12.57 10.79 -4.46
N ALA A 71 12.55 9.95 -5.48
CA ALA A 71 11.81 8.71 -5.46
C ALA A 71 12.80 7.53 -5.55
N VAL A 72 12.78 6.63 -4.57
CA VAL A 72 13.74 5.51 -4.46
C VAL A 72 13.07 4.21 -4.87
N GLY A 73 13.73 3.38 -5.68
CA GLY A 73 13.24 2.05 -6.04
C GLY A 73 11.97 2.04 -6.89
N MET A 74 11.75 3.13 -7.60
CA MET A 74 10.64 3.23 -8.53
C MET A 74 11.08 2.48 -9.79
N GLY A 75 10.46 1.33 -10.07
CA GLY A 75 10.51 0.72 -11.40
C GLY A 75 10.00 1.69 -12.47
N SER A 76 9.67 1.17 -13.65
CA SER A 76 9.36 1.96 -14.86
C SER A 76 8.10 2.85 -14.84
N ILE A 77 7.45 3.08 -13.69
CA ILE A 77 6.25 3.92 -13.59
C ILE A 77 6.66 5.40 -13.41
N PRO A 78 6.38 6.28 -14.39
CA PRO A 78 6.77 7.68 -14.32
C PRO A 78 5.91 8.48 -13.31
N LEU A 79 6.55 9.35 -12.54
CA LEU A 79 5.86 10.42 -11.81
C LEU A 79 5.52 11.55 -12.79
N HIS A 80 4.24 11.87 -12.98
CA HIS A 80 3.79 13.01 -13.78
C HIS A 80 3.90 14.36 -13.02
N PHE A 81 4.96 14.57 -12.24
CA PHE A 81 5.11 15.73 -11.36
C PHE A 81 6.45 16.46 -11.52
N GLY A 82 6.54 17.45 -12.42
CA GLY A 82 7.67 18.40 -12.46
C GLY A 82 9.07 17.74 -12.48
N HIS A 83 10.10 18.47 -12.03
CA HIS A 83 11.45 17.91 -11.86
C HIS A 83 11.47 16.95 -10.66
N SER A 84 11.93 15.71 -10.86
CA SER A 84 11.98 14.68 -9.81
C SER A 84 13.25 13.86 -9.95
N THR A 85 14.07 13.77 -8.91
CA THR A 85 15.23 12.88 -8.83
C THR A 85 14.74 11.45 -8.54
N GLN A 86 15.28 10.44 -9.23
CA GLN A 86 14.87 9.03 -9.06
C GLN A 86 16.10 8.18 -8.78
N VAL A 87 15.98 7.21 -7.89
CA VAL A 87 17.01 6.20 -7.65
C VAL A 87 16.44 4.89 -8.18
N SER A 88 17.05 4.36 -9.23
CA SER A 88 16.55 3.17 -9.95
C SER A 88 17.64 2.11 -10.00
N ALA A 89 17.25 0.83 -10.03
CA ALA A 89 18.21 -0.22 -10.33
C ALA A 89 18.76 -0.04 -11.77
N PRO A 90 19.99 -0.51 -12.06
CA PRO A 90 20.51 -0.51 -13.43
C PRO A 90 19.55 -1.23 -14.39
N GLY A 91 19.02 -0.53 -15.40
CA GLY A 91 18.14 -1.10 -16.42
C GLY A 91 16.65 -0.75 -16.33
N GLU A 92 16.18 -0.13 -15.24
CA GLU A 92 14.73 0.17 -15.03
C GLU A 92 14.22 1.48 -15.66
N SER A 93 15.11 2.26 -16.28
CA SER A 93 14.73 3.54 -16.92
C SER A 93 14.78 3.41 -18.42
N ASP A 94 13.65 3.64 -19.12
CA ASP A 94 13.64 3.82 -20.57
C ASP A 94 14.28 5.18 -20.89
N PRO A 95 15.49 5.21 -21.49
CA PRO A 95 16.16 6.47 -21.79
C PRO A 95 15.38 7.34 -22.78
N ASN A 96 14.46 6.76 -23.57
CA ASN A 96 13.66 7.47 -24.56
C ASN A 96 12.37 8.08 -23.98
N HIS A 97 12.01 7.78 -22.73
CA HIS A 97 10.81 8.31 -22.11
C HIS A 97 11.03 9.79 -21.72
N PHE A 98 10.06 10.68 -21.99
CA PHE A 98 10.23 12.13 -21.77
C PHE A 98 10.61 12.51 -20.32
N ALA A 99 10.18 11.70 -19.34
CA ALA A 99 10.52 11.89 -17.94
C ALA A 99 12.02 11.68 -17.65
N SER A 100 12.76 10.94 -18.50
CA SER A 100 14.20 10.71 -18.31
C SER A 100 15.02 12.01 -18.31
N GLN A 101 14.54 13.06 -18.97
CA GLN A 101 15.15 14.39 -19.00
C GLN A 101 14.79 15.25 -17.77
N LEU A 102 13.75 14.85 -17.03
CA LEU A 102 13.28 15.51 -15.81
C LEU A 102 13.79 14.81 -14.55
N VAL A 103 14.60 13.75 -14.74
CA VAL A 103 15.02 12.82 -13.70
C VAL A 103 16.54 12.74 -13.56
N HIS A 104 17.01 12.90 -12.32
CA HIS A 104 18.38 12.59 -11.95
C HIS A 104 18.45 11.14 -11.46
N THR A 105 19.16 10.28 -12.19
CA THR A 105 19.31 8.85 -11.84
C THR A 105 20.58 8.60 -11.04
N PHE A 106 20.49 7.75 -10.02
CA PHE A 106 21.65 7.13 -9.36
C PHE A 106 21.54 5.61 -9.51
N HIS A 107 22.64 4.97 -9.86
CA HIS A 107 22.73 3.51 -9.96
C HIS A 107 23.38 2.96 -8.69
N PHE A 108 22.72 1.98 -8.08
CA PHE A 108 23.22 1.30 -6.90
C PHE A 108 22.61 -0.10 -6.83
N ASP A 109 23.24 -0.98 -6.05
CA ASP A 109 22.75 -2.32 -5.83
C ASP A 109 21.60 -2.30 -4.81
N MET A 110 20.42 -2.64 -5.30
CA MET A 110 19.16 -2.71 -4.55
C MET A 110 18.87 -4.09 -3.96
N THR A 111 19.67 -5.10 -4.32
CA THR A 111 19.38 -6.51 -4.05
C THR A 111 19.93 -6.99 -2.71
N GLU A 112 20.86 -6.26 -2.10
CA GLU A 112 21.51 -6.61 -0.84
C GLU A 112 21.13 -5.63 0.29
N HIS A 113 20.09 -5.97 1.05
CA HIS A 113 19.54 -5.08 2.06
C HIS A 113 20.34 -5.00 3.36
N ARG A 114 21.32 -5.89 3.55
CA ARG A 114 22.28 -5.82 4.67
C ARG A 114 23.17 -4.57 4.61
N ARG A 115 23.30 -3.97 3.43
CA ARG A 115 24.09 -2.76 3.19
C ARG A 115 23.26 -1.49 3.15
N ASN A 116 21.98 -1.53 3.52
CA ASN A 116 21.08 -0.38 3.43
C ASN A 116 21.61 0.87 4.18
N GLU A 117 22.25 0.72 5.34
CA GLU A 117 22.90 1.83 6.06
C GLU A 117 24.06 2.46 5.26
N GLU A 118 24.91 1.64 4.66
CA GLU A 118 26.02 2.09 3.82
C GLU A 118 25.49 2.77 2.55
N ASN A 119 24.52 2.13 1.89
CA ASN A 119 23.85 2.63 0.70
C ASN A 119 23.15 3.97 0.96
N ALA A 120 22.48 4.14 2.10
CA ALA A 120 21.87 5.41 2.46
C ALA A 120 22.89 6.56 2.58
N ARG A 121 24.05 6.30 3.20
CA ARG A 121 25.13 7.29 3.31
C ARG A 121 25.71 7.65 1.95
N LEU A 122 25.99 6.65 1.12
CA LEU A 122 26.50 6.85 -0.24
C LEU A 122 25.50 7.65 -1.10
N LEU A 123 24.22 7.32 -1.05
CA LEU A 123 23.17 8.06 -1.74
C LEU A 123 23.07 9.50 -1.23
N ALA A 124 23.17 9.72 0.09
CA ALA A 124 23.17 11.07 0.66
C ALA A 124 24.39 11.89 0.20
N GLU A 125 25.57 11.30 0.13
CA GLU A 125 26.78 11.93 -0.43
C GLU A 125 26.60 12.29 -1.91
N LEU A 126 26.04 11.39 -2.71
CA LEU A 126 25.78 11.62 -4.13
C LEU A 126 24.75 12.73 -4.36
N VAL A 127 23.68 12.78 -3.57
CA VAL A 127 22.69 13.87 -3.57
C VAL A 127 23.37 15.21 -3.27
N ARG A 128 24.19 15.26 -2.20
CA ARG A 128 24.93 16.47 -1.82
C ARG A 128 25.96 16.89 -2.87
N ALA A 129 26.70 15.94 -3.44
CA ALA A 129 27.72 16.20 -4.45
C ALA A 129 27.13 16.78 -5.75
N ARG A 130 25.89 16.43 -6.09
CA ARG A 130 25.15 17.02 -7.20
C ARG A 130 24.49 18.36 -6.86
N GLY A 131 24.59 18.82 -5.61
CA GLY A 131 23.99 20.07 -5.16
C GLY A 131 22.46 20.06 -5.10
N LEU A 132 21.85 18.86 -5.07
CA LEU A 132 20.40 18.69 -5.07
C LEU A 132 19.81 19.05 -3.70
N GLN A 133 18.70 19.78 -3.70
CA GLN A 133 17.98 20.17 -2.49
C GLN A 133 16.61 19.51 -2.47
N LEU A 134 16.56 18.34 -1.83
CA LEU A 134 15.34 17.53 -1.80
C LEU A 134 14.35 18.05 -0.77
N ASP A 135 13.08 18.17 -1.16
CA ASP A 135 11.97 18.53 -0.26
C ASP A 135 11.34 17.30 0.40
N GLY A 136 11.55 16.11 -0.17
CA GLY A 136 10.97 14.87 0.31
C GLY A 136 11.55 13.66 -0.39
N CYS A 137 11.47 12.50 0.26
CA CYS A 137 11.95 11.23 -0.26
C CYS A 137 10.98 10.09 0.11
N PHE A 138 10.58 9.30 -0.88
CA PHE A 138 9.65 8.18 -0.69
C PHE A 138 9.92 7.01 -1.66
N SER A 139 9.34 5.85 -1.35
CA SER A 139 9.29 4.66 -2.20
C SER A 139 7.89 4.06 -2.10
N TYR A 140 7.43 3.41 -3.16
CA TYR A 140 6.31 2.47 -3.09
C TYR A 140 6.73 1.01 -3.28
N TRP A 141 8.00 0.76 -3.58
CA TRP A 141 8.56 -0.58 -3.69
C TRP A 141 8.95 -1.09 -2.30
N ASP A 142 8.38 -2.23 -1.93
CA ASP A 142 8.39 -2.74 -0.55
C ASP A 142 9.81 -2.96 -0.01
N ASP A 143 10.73 -3.39 -0.87
CA ASP A 143 12.12 -3.66 -0.49
C ASP A 143 12.94 -2.40 -0.22
N CYS A 144 12.53 -1.27 -0.77
CA CYS A 144 13.28 -0.03 -0.68
C CYS A 144 12.81 0.87 0.47
N LEU A 145 11.76 0.49 1.21
CA LEU A 145 11.14 1.35 2.23
C LEU A 145 12.09 1.64 3.40
N VAL A 146 12.85 0.64 3.85
CA VAL A 146 13.82 0.83 4.94
C VAL A 146 15.00 1.70 4.48
N LEU A 147 15.52 1.46 3.27
CA LEU A 147 16.57 2.28 2.68
C LEU A 147 16.12 3.74 2.53
N THR A 148 14.90 3.95 2.05
CA THR A 148 14.28 5.26 1.90
C THR A 148 14.24 6.00 3.25
N ALA A 149 13.79 5.33 4.31
CA ALA A 149 13.74 5.92 5.64
C ALA A 149 15.15 6.26 6.17
N LEU A 150 16.14 5.40 5.93
CA LEU A 150 17.55 5.66 6.30
C LEU A 150 18.10 6.86 5.54
N LEU A 151 17.81 6.96 4.23
CA LEU A 151 18.22 8.10 3.41
C LEU A 151 17.55 9.40 3.88
N CYS A 152 16.26 9.37 4.22
CA CYS A 152 15.58 10.50 4.85
C CYS A 152 16.27 10.92 6.14
N GLN A 153 16.67 9.97 7.00
CA GLN A 153 17.40 10.27 8.23
C GLN A 153 18.76 10.93 7.93
N GLU A 154 19.53 10.41 6.98
CA GLU A 154 20.82 10.98 6.58
C GLU A 154 20.69 12.40 6.01
N LEU A 155 19.59 12.69 5.30
CA LEU A 155 19.33 13.98 4.67
C LEU A 155 18.51 14.96 5.53
N GLY A 156 18.00 14.52 6.67
CA GLY A 156 17.13 15.33 7.53
C GLY A 156 15.72 15.57 6.95
N LEU A 157 15.23 14.65 6.11
CA LEU A 157 13.91 14.73 5.48
C LEU A 157 12.80 14.10 6.34
N PRO A 158 11.54 14.54 6.20
CA PRO A 158 10.41 13.91 6.87
C PRO A 158 10.20 12.46 6.42
N CYS A 159 10.11 11.53 7.36
CA CYS A 159 9.75 10.13 7.10
C CYS A 159 9.36 9.42 8.41
N SER A 160 8.67 8.28 8.30
CA SER A 160 8.56 7.36 9.43
C SER A 160 9.96 6.83 9.82
N PRO A 161 10.26 6.64 11.13
CA PRO A 161 11.60 6.26 11.56
C PRO A 161 12.06 4.92 10.94
N PRO A 162 13.35 4.73 10.61
CA PRO A 162 13.84 3.46 10.06
C PRO A 162 13.54 2.25 10.95
N ALA A 163 13.54 2.43 12.27
CA ALA A 163 13.17 1.39 13.22
C ALA A 163 11.70 0.94 13.08
N ALA A 164 10.78 1.87 12.78
CA ALA A 164 9.38 1.57 12.53
C ALA A 164 9.20 0.85 11.18
N MET A 165 9.91 1.27 10.13
CA MET A 165 9.89 0.59 8.83
C MET A 165 10.44 -0.84 8.92
N ARG A 166 11.58 -1.04 9.61
CA ARG A 166 12.15 -2.38 9.86
C ARG A 166 11.21 -3.26 10.67
N LEU A 167 10.52 -2.68 11.65
CA LEU A 167 9.54 -3.40 12.46
C LEU A 167 8.39 -3.89 11.58
N ALA A 168 7.78 -3.01 10.78
CA ALA A 168 6.66 -3.33 9.89
C ALA A 168 7.03 -4.37 8.82
N LYS A 169 8.21 -4.23 8.20
CA LYS A 169 8.71 -5.13 7.14
C LYS A 169 8.94 -6.57 7.63
N GLN A 170 9.27 -6.78 8.92
CA GLN A 170 9.48 -8.11 9.49
C GLN A 170 8.21 -8.62 10.17
N LYS A 171 7.53 -9.57 9.54
CA LYS A 171 6.18 -10.03 9.92
C LYS A 171 6.10 -10.54 11.36
N SER A 172 7.00 -11.43 11.79
CA SER A 172 6.95 -11.95 13.16
C SER A 172 7.23 -10.87 14.20
N ARG A 173 8.17 -9.97 13.90
CA ARG A 173 8.53 -8.86 14.78
C ARG A 173 7.38 -7.89 14.97
N THR A 174 6.61 -7.61 13.92
CA THR A 174 5.37 -6.83 14.00
C THR A 174 4.39 -7.46 14.97
N GLN A 175 4.07 -8.74 14.78
CA GLN A 175 3.10 -9.46 15.63
C GLN A 175 3.55 -9.48 17.10
N LEU A 176 4.78 -9.90 17.37
CA LEU A 176 5.34 -9.99 18.74
C LEU A 176 5.42 -8.61 19.42
N HIS A 177 5.79 -7.57 18.68
CA HIS A 177 5.82 -6.20 19.22
C HIS A 177 4.42 -5.73 19.61
N LEU A 178 3.43 -5.95 18.74
CA LEU A 178 2.05 -5.51 18.98
C LEU A 178 1.37 -6.30 20.11
N LEU A 179 1.66 -7.59 20.27
CA LEU A 179 1.18 -8.40 21.42
C LEU A 179 1.59 -7.82 22.79
N CYS A 180 2.74 -7.15 22.83
CA CYS A 180 3.24 -6.45 24.03
C CYS A 180 2.58 -5.08 24.26
N ARG A 181 1.88 -4.52 23.27
CA ARG A 181 1.22 -3.20 23.35
C ARG A 181 -0.18 -3.31 23.93
N ARG A 182 -0.23 -3.55 25.24
CA ARG A 182 -1.45 -3.58 26.04
C ARG A 182 -1.74 -2.20 26.64
N GLY A 183 -3.01 -1.88 26.84
CA GLY A 183 -3.41 -0.63 27.49
C GLY A 183 -3.87 0.46 26.52
N PRO A 184 -4.17 1.66 27.03
CA PRO A 184 -4.62 2.78 26.21
C PRO A 184 -3.52 3.24 25.22
N PRO A 185 -3.91 3.86 24.09
CA PRO A 185 -5.29 4.13 23.68
C PRO A 185 -6.02 2.87 23.21
N TRP A 186 -7.32 2.76 23.53
CA TRP A 186 -8.15 1.59 23.19
C TRP A 186 -8.84 1.74 21.81
N PRO A 187 -9.13 0.64 21.09
CA PRO A 187 -8.66 -0.72 21.35
C PRO A 187 -7.13 -0.80 21.25
N ALA A 188 -6.53 -1.63 22.10
CA ALA A 188 -5.08 -1.79 22.15
C ALA A 188 -4.61 -2.61 20.93
N PRO A 189 -3.43 -2.31 20.35
CA PRO A 189 -2.94 -3.08 19.21
C PRO A 189 -2.75 -4.58 19.51
N SER A 190 -2.49 -4.96 20.76
CA SER A 190 -2.41 -6.35 21.19
C SER A 190 -3.69 -7.17 20.96
N LEU A 191 -4.84 -6.50 20.77
CA LEU A 191 -6.11 -7.17 20.47
C LEU A 191 -6.18 -7.67 19.03
N HIS A 192 -5.32 -7.19 18.14
CA HIS A 192 -5.34 -7.53 16.71
C HIS A 192 -4.19 -8.45 16.32
N ALA A 193 -3.07 -8.42 17.04
CA ALA A 193 -1.93 -9.28 16.78
C ALA A 193 -2.20 -10.75 17.16
N VAL A 194 -1.49 -11.66 16.50
CA VAL A 194 -1.62 -13.11 16.72
C VAL A 194 -0.29 -13.75 17.15
N PRO A 195 -0.32 -14.89 17.87
CA PRO A 195 0.88 -15.66 18.17
C PRO A 195 1.63 -16.09 16.90
N CYS A 196 2.94 -15.97 16.95
CA CYS A 196 3.83 -16.48 15.92
C CYS A 196 5.21 -16.81 16.49
N CYS A 197 5.98 -17.61 15.76
CA CYS A 197 7.38 -17.92 16.05
C CYS A 197 8.24 -17.68 14.81
N PRO A 198 9.34 -16.90 14.91
CA PRO A 198 10.35 -16.84 13.84
C PRO A 198 11.09 -18.18 13.74
N LEU A 199 11.53 -18.50 12.52
CA LEU A 199 12.17 -19.76 12.13
C LEU A 199 13.43 -19.45 11.31
N GLU A 200 14.59 -19.72 11.89
CA GLU A 200 15.89 -19.59 11.20
C GLU A 200 16.57 -20.96 11.02
N SER A 201 16.10 -22.00 11.71
CA SER A 201 16.64 -23.34 11.69
C SER A 201 15.57 -24.42 11.88
N GLU A 202 15.89 -25.67 11.54
CA GLU A 202 14.99 -26.82 11.80
C GLU A 202 14.66 -26.98 13.29
N ALA A 203 15.60 -26.63 14.18
CA ALA A 203 15.37 -26.67 15.62
C ALA A 203 14.31 -25.64 16.07
N ASP A 204 14.19 -24.51 15.36
CA ASP A 204 13.13 -23.53 15.61
C ASP A 204 11.76 -24.06 15.19
N VAL A 205 11.69 -24.85 14.11
CA VAL A 205 10.44 -25.50 13.67
C VAL A 205 9.90 -26.41 14.77
N GLU A 206 10.76 -27.27 15.34
CA GLU A 206 10.37 -28.16 16.43
C GLU A 206 9.90 -27.40 17.68
N ARG A 207 10.49 -26.24 17.96
CA ARG A 207 10.04 -25.37 19.05
C ARG A 207 8.70 -24.72 18.73
N ALA A 208 8.54 -24.20 17.52
CA ALA A 208 7.38 -23.43 17.10
C ALA A 208 6.09 -24.26 17.08
N VAL A 209 6.15 -25.52 16.65
CA VAL A 209 4.98 -26.43 16.63
C VAL A 209 4.43 -26.75 18.04
N ARG A 210 5.20 -26.46 19.10
CA ARG A 210 4.75 -26.58 20.49
C ARG A 210 4.16 -25.28 21.05
N GLN A 211 4.37 -24.15 20.37
CA GLN A 211 4.00 -22.81 20.84
C GLN A 211 2.86 -22.19 20.04
N VAL A 212 2.76 -22.50 18.75
CA VAL A 212 1.71 -22.01 17.85
C VAL A 212 0.69 -23.13 17.60
N PRO A 213 -0.62 -22.87 17.78
CA PRO A 213 -1.66 -23.85 17.43
C PRO A 213 -1.61 -24.25 15.96
N LEU A 214 -1.94 -25.51 15.66
CA LEU A 214 -2.08 -26.02 14.30
C LEU A 214 -3.57 -26.30 13.97
N PRO A 215 -4.04 -26.08 12.73
CA PRO A 215 -3.25 -25.68 11.57
C PRO A 215 -2.67 -24.26 11.70
N GLY A 216 -1.50 -24.04 11.11
CA GLY A 216 -0.76 -22.79 11.14
C GLY A 216 -0.35 -22.34 9.74
N VAL A 217 0.12 -21.11 9.61
CA VAL A 217 0.62 -20.55 8.35
C VAL A 217 2.12 -20.36 8.44
N MET A 218 2.86 -21.02 7.54
CA MET A 218 4.28 -20.75 7.35
C MET A 218 4.48 -19.79 6.18
N LYS A 219 5.27 -18.74 6.39
CA LYS A 219 5.61 -17.76 5.36
C LYS A 219 7.00 -17.18 5.56
N LEU A 220 7.56 -16.57 4.51
CA LEU A 220 8.81 -15.79 4.59
C LEU A 220 8.59 -14.52 5.42
N GLU A 221 9.58 -14.15 6.24
CA GLU A 221 9.54 -12.95 7.09
C GLU A 221 9.38 -11.67 6.27
N PHE A 222 10.09 -11.60 5.15
CA PHE A 222 10.19 -10.43 4.28
C PHE A 222 9.47 -10.62 2.93
N GLY A 223 8.84 -11.78 2.74
CA GLY A 223 8.19 -12.21 1.49
C GLY A 223 7.06 -11.29 1.00
N ALA A 224 6.82 -11.26 -0.31
CA ALA A 224 5.65 -10.65 -0.94
C ALA A 224 4.95 -11.64 -1.90
N GLY A 225 3.80 -11.26 -2.46
CA GLY A 225 3.11 -12.03 -3.51
C GLY A 225 2.53 -13.38 -3.06
N ALA A 226 2.41 -13.60 -1.76
CA ALA A 226 2.12 -14.90 -1.15
C ALA A 226 3.12 -16.03 -1.52
N VAL A 227 4.32 -15.68 -2.02
CA VAL A 227 5.36 -16.64 -2.36
C VAL A 227 5.86 -17.37 -1.11
N GLY A 228 5.88 -18.71 -1.19
CA GLY A 228 6.31 -19.57 -0.10
C GLY A 228 5.35 -19.61 1.10
N VAL A 229 4.16 -19.01 1.00
CA VAL A 229 3.13 -19.08 2.04
C VAL A 229 2.38 -20.40 1.95
N ARG A 230 2.27 -21.13 3.08
CA ARG A 230 1.60 -22.43 3.11
C ARG A 230 0.85 -22.67 4.41
N LEU A 231 -0.34 -23.25 4.30
CA LEU A 231 -1.09 -23.83 5.41
C LEU A 231 -0.45 -25.17 5.78
N VAL A 232 -0.09 -25.32 7.05
CA VAL A 232 0.53 -26.54 7.60
C VAL A 232 -0.35 -27.08 8.73
N GLU A 233 -0.75 -28.35 8.60
CA GLU A 233 -1.69 -28.99 9.53
C GLU A 233 -0.99 -29.71 10.68
N ASP A 234 0.26 -30.11 10.49
CA ASP A 234 1.03 -30.88 11.45
C ASP A 234 2.53 -30.57 11.39
N ALA A 235 3.28 -31.04 12.39
CA ALA A 235 4.71 -30.80 12.50
C ALA A 235 5.54 -31.40 11.35
N SER A 236 5.05 -32.46 10.69
CA SER A 236 5.72 -33.05 9.54
C SER A 236 5.63 -32.12 8.34
N GLN A 237 4.45 -31.55 8.08
CA GLN A 237 4.25 -30.55 7.04
C GLN A 237 5.10 -29.29 7.32
N CYS A 238 5.24 -28.88 8.58
CA CYS A 238 6.11 -27.76 8.94
C CYS A 238 7.58 -28.01 8.57
N ARG A 239 8.12 -29.18 8.93
CA ARG A 239 9.51 -29.55 8.59
C ARG A 239 9.71 -29.61 7.09
N GLU A 240 8.82 -30.29 6.38
CA GLU A 240 8.93 -30.47 4.93
C GLU A 240 8.92 -29.12 4.21
N HIS A 241 8.00 -28.23 4.59
CA HIS A 241 7.90 -26.89 3.99
C HIS A 241 9.12 -26.04 4.31
N PHE A 242 9.61 -26.03 5.55
CA PHE A 242 10.83 -25.31 5.92
C PHE A 242 12.05 -25.78 5.12
N SER A 243 12.29 -27.10 5.06
CA SER A 243 13.42 -27.65 4.31
C SER A 243 13.32 -27.42 2.81
N ARG A 244 12.10 -27.27 2.26
CA ARG A 244 11.87 -26.92 0.85
C ARG A 244 12.24 -25.46 0.58
N ILE A 245 11.68 -24.51 1.35
CA ILE A 245 11.97 -23.09 1.17
C ILE A 245 13.46 -22.79 1.39
N ALA A 246 14.08 -23.41 2.41
CA ALA A 246 15.52 -23.26 2.66
C ALA A 246 16.41 -23.75 1.52
N ARG A 247 15.90 -24.67 0.68
CA ARG A 247 16.60 -25.17 -0.51
C ARG A 247 16.34 -24.28 -1.72
N ASP A 248 15.08 -23.92 -1.95
CA ASP A 248 14.62 -23.36 -3.22
C ASP A 248 14.72 -21.84 -3.28
N LEU A 249 14.61 -21.14 -2.14
CA LEU A 249 14.59 -19.68 -2.04
C LEU A 249 15.70 -19.22 -1.08
N GLN A 250 16.93 -19.05 -1.57
CA GLN A 250 18.11 -18.73 -0.76
C GLN A 250 18.47 -17.24 -0.83
N GLY A 251 18.18 -16.57 -1.94
CA GLY A 251 18.45 -15.15 -2.13
C GLY A 251 17.70 -14.53 -3.31
N GLU A 252 17.94 -13.23 -3.51
CA GLU A 252 17.22 -12.40 -4.49
C GLU A 252 17.21 -12.96 -5.93
N ALA A 253 18.28 -13.67 -6.32
CA ALA A 253 18.40 -14.25 -7.65
C ALA A 253 17.43 -15.43 -7.91
N ASP A 254 16.94 -16.09 -6.85
CA ASP A 254 16.04 -17.24 -6.98
C ASP A 254 14.61 -16.79 -7.33
N HIS A 255 14.19 -15.66 -6.76
CA HIS A 255 12.89 -15.04 -7.04
C HIS A 255 12.98 -13.53 -6.74
N PRO A 256 13.26 -12.68 -7.75
CA PRO A 256 13.46 -11.24 -7.54
C PRO A 256 12.19 -10.51 -7.09
N GLY A 257 12.34 -9.49 -6.27
CA GLY A 257 11.29 -8.52 -5.93
C GLY A 257 10.34 -8.94 -4.81
N ILE A 258 10.51 -10.13 -4.24
CA ILE A 258 9.71 -10.62 -3.10
C ILE A 258 10.41 -10.43 -1.75
N GLY A 259 11.54 -9.72 -1.69
CA GLY A 259 12.26 -9.44 -0.45
C GLY A 259 13.27 -10.50 -0.01
N LEU A 260 13.73 -11.38 -0.89
CA LEU A 260 14.79 -12.35 -0.56
C LEU A 260 16.16 -11.70 -0.36
N GLY A 261 16.37 -10.47 -0.85
CA GLY A 261 17.53 -9.63 -0.51
C GLY A 261 17.66 -9.29 0.99
N TRP A 262 16.58 -9.48 1.77
CA TRP A 262 16.60 -9.38 3.23
C TRP A 262 16.98 -10.71 3.90
N GLY A 263 16.86 -11.81 3.18
CA GLY A 263 17.07 -13.17 3.64
C GLY A 263 15.80 -14.01 3.55
N ASN A 264 15.97 -15.33 3.68
CA ASN A 264 14.91 -16.33 3.55
C ASN A 264 14.37 -16.85 4.89
N ALA A 265 14.60 -16.10 5.98
CA ALA A 265 14.04 -16.43 7.29
C ALA A 265 12.51 -16.56 7.18
N MET A 266 11.94 -17.51 7.93
CA MET A 266 10.52 -17.80 7.91
C MET A 266 9.87 -17.53 9.26
N LEU A 267 8.54 -17.59 9.32
CA LEU A 267 7.79 -17.67 10.56
C LEU A 267 6.70 -18.75 10.47
N LEU A 268 6.31 -19.30 11.62
CA LEU A 268 5.06 -20.00 11.82
C LEU A 268 4.10 -19.08 12.58
N MET A 269 2.92 -18.84 12.02
CA MET A 269 1.88 -17.99 12.58
C MET A 269 0.58 -18.80 12.80
N GLU A 270 -0.22 -18.41 13.79
CA GLU A 270 -1.58 -18.97 13.95
C GLU A 270 -2.38 -18.81 12.65
N PHE A 271 -3.10 -19.85 12.22
CA PHE A 271 -4.04 -19.73 11.12
C PHE A 271 -5.29 -19.00 11.58
N VAL A 272 -5.54 -17.83 10.98
CA VAL A 272 -6.68 -16.99 11.33
C VAL A 272 -7.83 -17.23 10.34
N GLU A 273 -8.88 -17.89 10.82
CA GLU A 273 -10.12 -18.08 10.07
C GLU A 273 -10.92 -16.77 9.98
N GLY A 274 -11.37 -16.43 8.77
CA GLY A 274 -12.16 -15.23 8.54
C GLY A 274 -12.15 -14.78 7.09
N THR A 275 -12.88 -13.69 6.82
CA THR A 275 -12.80 -12.99 5.53
C THR A 275 -11.59 -12.08 5.52
N GLU A 276 -10.94 -11.92 4.38
CA GLU A 276 -9.71 -11.15 4.24
C GLU A 276 -9.98 -9.79 3.62
N HIS A 277 -9.29 -8.78 4.12
CA HIS A 277 -9.52 -7.38 3.79
C HIS A 277 -8.21 -6.61 3.79
N ASP A 278 -8.08 -5.71 2.83
CA ASP A 278 -7.00 -4.74 2.79
C ASP A 278 -7.52 -3.37 3.21
N VAL A 279 -6.73 -2.68 4.04
CA VAL A 279 -7.02 -1.31 4.47
C VAL A 279 -5.87 -0.40 4.07
N ASP A 280 -6.10 0.42 3.06
CA ASP A 280 -5.18 1.49 2.64
C ASP A 280 -5.45 2.76 3.43
N LEU A 281 -4.51 3.13 4.30
CA LEU A 281 -4.56 4.29 5.18
C LEU A 281 -3.66 5.41 4.66
N VAL A 282 -4.12 6.66 4.80
CA VAL A 282 -3.26 7.85 4.69
C VAL A 282 -3.12 8.49 6.06
N LEU A 283 -1.89 8.47 6.61
CA LEU A 283 -1.57 9.06 7.90
C LEU A 283 -0.67 10.29 7.74
N PHE A 284 -0.95 11.32 8.54
CA PHE A 284 -0.10 12.50 8.65
C PHE A 284 -0.03 12.95 10.11
N ARG A 285 1.18 12.98 10.67
CA ARG A 285 1.45 13.31 12.08
C ARG A 285 0.61 12.49 13.06
N GLY A 286 0.44 11.21 12.76
CA GLY A 286 -0.36 10.26 13.55
C GLY A 286 -1.88 10.46 13.45
N GLN A 287 -2.35 11.34 12.56
CA GLN A 287 -3.78 11.51 12.28
C GLN A 287 -4.17 10.70 11.05
N LEU A 288 -5.30 9.98 11.15
CA LEU A 288 -5.93 9.32 10.01
C LEU A 288 -6.61 10.36 9.12
N LEU A 289 -6.16 10.50 7.87
CA LEU A 289 -6.74 11.41 6.90
C LEU A 289 -7.77 10.74 6.00
N ALA A 290 -7.51 9.50 5.58
CA ALA A 290 -8.42 8.68 4.78
C ALA A 290 -8.10 7.20 4.99
N ALA A 291 -9.12 6.36 4.77
CA ALA A 291 -9.00 4.91 4.74
C ALA A 291 -9.85 4.36 3.59
N PHE A 292 -9.36 3.32 2.91
CA PHE A 292 -10.07 2.63 1.84
C PHE A 292 -10.00 1.13 2.12
N VAL A 293 -11.15 0.46 2.11
CA VAL A 293 -11.25 -0.96 2.41
C VAL A 293 -11.65 -1.73 1.15
N SER A 294 -10.90 -2.79 0.83
CA SER A 294 -11.26 -3.79 -0.18
C SER A 294 -11.43 -5.16 0.45
N ASP A 295 -12.34 -5.94 -0.13
CA ASP A 295 -12.58 -7.33 0.25
C ASP A 295 -11.77 -8.25 -0.67
N ASN A 296 -11.11 -9.25 -0.09
CA ASN A 296 -10.42 -10.31 -0.84
C ASN A 296 -11.28 -11.57 -0.90
N GLY A 297 -11.24 -12.21 -2.07
CA GLY A 297 -11.86 -13.51 -2.32
C GLY A 297 -11.17 -14.63 -1.56
N PRO A 298 -11.77 -15.82 -1.48
CA PRO A 298 -11.14 -16.96 -0.82
C PRO A 298 -9.87 -17.40 -1.55
N THR A 299 -8.81 -17.69 -0.81
CA THR A 299 -7.56 -18.22 -1.36
C THR A 299 -7.67 -19.71 -1.70
N ARG A 300 -6.74 -20.23 -2.51
CA ARG A 300 -6.67 -21.65 -2.90
C ARG A 300 -5.69 -22.41 -2.00
N LEU A 301 -6.22 -23.00 -0.93
CA LEU A 301 -5.43 -23.81 0.00
C LEU A 301 -4.76 -25.02 -0.69
N PRO A 302 -3.56 -25.43 -0.22
CA PRO A 302 -2.83 -24.94 0.95
C PRO A 302 -2.02 -23.64 0.70
N GLY A 303 -2.05 -23.08 -0.50
CA GLY A 303 -1.46 -21.78 -0.82
C GLY A 303 -2.38 -20.61 -0.44
N PHE A 304 -1.84 -19.41 -0.53
CA PHE A 304 -2.55 -18.16 -0.18
C PHE A 304 -2.58 -17.14 -1.31
N THR A 305 -2.32 -17.56 -2.55
CA THR A 305 -2.40 -16.67 -3.71
C THR A 305 -3.80 -16.07 -3.84
N GLU A 306 -3.85 -14.76 -4.05
CA GLU A 306 -5.08 -14.01 -4.26
C GLU A 306 -5.86 -14.52 -5.47
N THR A 307 -7.19 -14.55 -5.36
CA THR A 307 -8.08 -15.06 -6.41
C THR A 307 -8.99 -13.99 -6.99
N ALA A 308 -9.55 -13.14 -6.13
CA ALA A 308 -10.51 -12.13 -6.51
C ALA A 308 -10.51 -10.99 -5.50
N ALA A 309 -11.03 -9.82 -5.89
CA ALA A 309 -11.26 -8.72 -4.97
C ALA A 309 -12.49 -7.89 -5.35
N CYS A 310 -12.99 -7.13 -4.37
CA CYS A 310 -14.07 -6.17 -4.52
C CYS A 310 -13.72 -4.85 -3.82
N MET A 311 -14.00 -3.72 -4.47
CA MET A 311 -13.89 -2.39 -3.88
C MET A 311 -15.05 -1.49 -4.31
N PRO A 312 -15.66 -0.67 -3.42
CA PRO A 312 -15.48 -0.68 -1.95
C PRO A 312 -15.84 -2.03 -1.33
N THR A 313 -15.46 -2.21 -0.06
CA THR A 313 -15.95 -3.30 0.77
C THR A 313 -17.47 -3.39 0.77
N GLY A 314 -18.01 -4.61 0.74
CA GLY A 314 -19.43 -4.91 0.92
C GLY A 314 -19.85 -5.06 2.40
N LEU A 315 -18.92 -4.86 3.34
CA LEU A 315 -19.18 -4.96 4.77
C LEU A 315 -20.17 -3.88 5.25
N VAL A 316 -20.86 -4.18 6.36
CA VAL A 316 -21.67 -3.16 7.04
C VAL A 316 -20.75 -2.09 7.68
N PRO A 317 -21.21 -0.83 7.82
CA PRO A 317 -20.36 0.27 8.29
C PRO A 317 -19.64 0.01 9.63
N GLU A 318 -20.25 -0.76 10.53
CA GLU A 318 -19.65 -1.11 11.82
C GLU A 318 -18.43 -2.02 11.66
N GLN A 319 -18.47 -2.97 10.73
CA GLN A 319 -17.37 -3.90 10.44
C GLN A 319 -16.23 -3.18 9.70
N GLU A 320 -16.58 -2.33 8.72
CA GLU A 320 -15.60 -1.47 8.05
C GLU A 320 -14.89 -0.56 9.06
N ALA A 321 -15.63 0.10 9.96
CA ALA A 321 -15.04 0.94 11.00
C ALA A 321 -14.13 0.16 11.95
N GLN A 322 -14.44 -1.10 12.27
CA GLN A 322 -13.57 -1.97 13.06
C GLN A 322 -12.26 -2.28 12.34
N LEU A 323 -12.29 -2.59 11.04
CA LEU A 323 -11.10 -2.83 10.23
C LEU A 323 -10.21 -1.59 10.16
N VAL A 324 -10.80 -0.43 9.85
CA VAL A 324 -10.08 0.85 9.79
C VAL A 324 -9.45 1.20 11.14
N GLN A 325 -10.18 1.01 12.25
CA GLN A 325 -9.64 1.24 13.59
C GLN A 325 -8.50 0.28 13.93
N ALA A 326 -8.64 -1.00 13.59
CA ALA A 326 -7.60 -2.00 13.82
C ALA A 326 -6.33 -1.66 13.04
N ALA A 327 -6.44 -1.41 11.74
CA ALA A 327 -5.33 -1.02 10.88
C ALA A 327 -4.62 0.23 11.43
N PHE A 328 -5.39 1.27 11.77
CA PHE A 328 -4.84 2.51 12.32
C PHE A 328 -4.11 2.29 13.65
N ARG A 329 -4.67 1.48 14.57
CA ARG A 329 -4.03 1.16 15.85
C ARG A 329 -2.75 0.35 15.67
N CYS A 330 -2.73 -0.59 14.74
CA CYS A 330 -1.53 -1.36 14.40
C CYS A 330 -0.42 -0.46 13.84
N CYS A 331 -0.72 0.43 12.89
CA CYS A 331 0.25 1.41 12.37
C CYS A 331 0.83 2.30 13.48
N LEU A 332 -0.02 2.91 14.31
CA LEU A 332 0.45 3.72 15.44
C LEU A 332 1.27 2.91 16.46
N GLY A 333 0.86 1.65 16.71
CA GLY A 333 1.57 0.73 17.60
C GLY A 333 3.00 0.41 17.14
N CYS A 334 3.22 0.41 15.82
CA CYS A 334 4.54 0.25 15.21
C CYS A 334 5.32 1.57 15.07
N GLY A 335 4.69 2.72 15.36
CA GLY A 335 5.32 4.05 15.19
C GLY A 335 5.28 4.58 13.75
N LEU A 336 4.36 4.07 12.93
CA LEU A 336 4.08 4.57 11.58
C LEU A 336 3.11 5.76 11.67
N LEU A 337 3.61 6.97 11.51
CA LEU A 337 2.86 8.22 11.77
C LEU A 337 2.60 9.06 10.53
N ASP A 338 3.47 8.93 9.53
CA ASP A 338 3.47 9.74 8.30
C ASP A 338 3.73 8.80 7.13
N GLY A 339 2.70 8.58 6.30
CA GLY A 339 2.81 7.78 5.09
C GLY A 339 1.46 7.29 4.57
N VAL A 340 1.53 6.52 3.48
CA VAL A 340 0.44 5.67 3.01
C VAL A 340 0.79 4.24 3.37
N PHE A 341 -0.14 3.52 3.99
CA PHE A 341 0.10 2.18 4.51
C PHE A 341 -1.04 1.26 4.13
N ASN A 342 -0.71 0.07 3.64
CA ASN A 342 -1.66 -0.99 3.38
C ASN A 342 -1.55 -2.02 4.51
N VAL A 343 -2.69 -2.40 5.08
CA VAL A 343 -2.75 -3.31 6.22
C VAL A 343 -3.70 -4.44 5.88
N GLU A 344 -3.17 -5.66 5.91
CA GLU A 344 -3.92 -6.88 5.58
C GLU A 344 -4.50 -7.48 6.87
N LEU A 345 -5.80 -7.71 6.87
CA LEU A 345 -6.56 -8.14 8.05
C LEU A 345 -7.49 -9.30 7.72
N LYS A 346 -7.63 -10.23 8.65
CA LYS A 346 -8.77 -11.15 8.71
C LYS A 346 -9.84 -10.58 9.62
N LEU A 347 -11.08 -10.49 9.13
CA LEU A 347 -12.26 -10.22 9.95
C LEU A 347 -12.83 -11.55 10.45
N THR A 348 -12.72 -11.76 11.76
CA THR A 348 -13.19 -12.97 12.46
C THR A 348 -14.48 -12.68 13.25
N GLY A 349 -15.12 -13.72 13.80
CA GLY A 349 -16.23 -13.54 14.74
C GLY A 349 -15.85 -12.78 16.03
N ALA A 350 -14.56 -12.73 16.39
CA ALA A 350 -14.04 -11.98 17.53
C ALA A 350 -13.50 -10.58 17.14
N GLY A 351 -13.64 -10.18 15.87
CA GLY A 351 -13.15 -8.92 15.32
C GLY A 351 -11.88 -9.07 14.47
N PRO A 352 -11.29 -7.94 14.03
CA PRO A 352 -10.13 -7.94 13.15
C PRO A 352 -8.86 -8.53 13.77
N ARG A 353 -8.09 -9.24 12.94
CA ARG A 353 -6.80 -9.84 13.25
C ARG A 353 -5.80 -9.51 12.16
N LEU A 354 -4.63 -9.01 12.57
CA LEU A 354 -3.56 -8.55 11.69
C LEU A 354 -2.90 -9.75 10.99
N ILE A 355 -2.76 -9.67 9.67
CA ILE A 355 -1.92 -10.58 8.88
C ILE A 355 -0.54 -9.96 8.67
N GLU A 356 -0.48 -8.72 8.18
CA GLU A 356 0.74 -7.92 8.02
C GLU A 356 0.47 -6.42 7.80
N ILE A 357 1.53 -5.63 7.91
CA ILE A 357 1.53 -4.20 7.58
C ILE A 357 2.55 -4.00 6.46
N ASN A 358 2.08 -3.51 5.33
CA ASN A 358 2.89 -3.07 4.21
C ASN A 358 3.15 -1.56 4.39
N PRO A 359 4.40 -1.10 4.64
CA PRO A 359 4.69 0.31 4.94
C PRO A 359 4.65 1.25 3.70
N ARG A 360 3.70 0.99 2.79
CA ARG A 360 3.47 1.61 1.46
C ARG A 360 1.99 1.49 1.10
N MET A 361 1.58 2.08 -0.01
CA MET A 361 0.27 1.80 -0.62
C MET A 361 0.12 0.33 -1.07
N GLY A 362 -1.12 -0.13 -1.17
CA GLY A 362 -1.48 -1.45 -1.66
C GLY A 362 -0.96 -1.71 -3.08
N GLY A 363 -0.54 -2.95 -3.32
CA GLY A 363 -0.02 -3.39 -4.61
C GLY A 363 -1.12 -3.63 -5.64
N PHE A 364 -0.72 -4.27 -6.75
CA PHE A 364 -1.61 -4.68 -7.82
C PHE A 364 -2.49 -3.53 -8.33
N TYR A 365 -3.81 -3.68 -8.24
CA TYR A 365 -4.80 -2.75 -8.77
C TYR A 365 -5.35 -1.77 -7.72
N LEU A 366 -4.97 -1.91 -6.44
CA LEU A 366 -5.61 -1.19 -5.33
C LEU A 366 -5.48 0.32 -5.49
N ARG A 367 -4.28 0.84 -5.79
CA ARG A 367 -4.06 2.26 -6.08
C ARG A 367 -5.00 2.78 -7.17
N ASP A 368 -5.07 2.07 -8.29
CA ASP A 368 -5.81 2.51 -9.46
C ASP A 368 -7.33 2.44 -9.24
N TRP A 369 -7.79 1.43 -8.50
CA TRP A 369 -9.19 1.33 -8.08
C TRP A 369 -9.55 2.44 -7.11
N ILE A 370 -8.67 2.81 -6.17
CA ILE A 370 -8.91 3.92 -5.25
C ILE A 370 -9.00 5.25 -6.02
N LEU A 371 -8.11 5.44 -7.00
CA LEU A 371 -8.15 6.60 -7.88
C LEU A 371 -9.44 6.65 -8.71
N GLU A 372 -9.85 5.54 -9.32
CA GLU A 372 -11.06 5.47 -10.14
C GLU A 372 -12.34 5.70 -9.32
N LEU A 373 -12.46 5.02 -8.18
CA LEU A 373 -13.68 5.01 -7.38
C LEU A 373 -13.85 6.26 -6.52
N TYR A 374 -12.76 6.76 -5.94
CA TYR A 374 -12.81 7.87 -4.98
C TYR A 374 -12.20 9.16 -5.51
N GLY A 375 -11.46 9.13 -6.62
CA GLY A 375 -10.72 10.28 -7.13
C GLY A 375 -9.51 10.65 -6.26
N VAL A 376 -8.97 9.69 -5.50
CA VAL A 376 -7.84 9.89 -4.59
C VAL A 376 -6.61 9.21 -5.15
N ASP A 377 -5.58 9.99 -5.46
CA ASP A 377 -4.28 9.46 -5.89
C ASP A 377 -3.37 9.21 -4.68
N LEU A 378 -3.26 7.94 -4.27
CA LEU A 378 -2.40 7.54 -3.15
C LEU A 378 -0.92 7.83 -3.39
N LEU A 379 -0.46 7.82 -4.65
CA LEU A 379 0.92 8.14 -4.99
C LEU A 379 1.21 9.62 -4.74
N LEU A 380 0.28 10.49 -5.14
CA LEU A 380 0.35 11.91 -4.83
C LEU A 380 0.28 12.16 -3.32
N ALA A 381 -0.62 11.47 -2.60
CA ALA A 381 -0.72 11.57 -1.15
C ALA A 381 0.61 11.17 -0.46
N ALA A 382 1.23 10.07 -0.88
CA ALA A 382 2.53 9.64 -0.37
C ALA A 382 3.63 10.68 -0.63
N ALA A 383 3.70 11.23 -1.84
CA ALA A 383 4.67 12.28 -2.18
C ALA A 383 4.46 13.56 -1.37
N MET A 384 3.21 13.98 -1.15
CA MET A 384 2.88 15.13 -0.32
C MET A 384 3.31 14.92 1.13
N VAL A 385 2.98 13.76 1.72
CA VAL A 385 3.37 13.42 3.09
C VAL A 385 4.89 13.39 3.24
N ALA A 386 5.62 12.81 2.28
CA ALA A 386 7.07 12.80 2.26
C ALA A 386 7.69 14.22 2.19
N CYS A 387 6.97 15.16 1.59
CA CYS A 387 7.34 16.59 1.57
C CYS A 387 6.89 17.35 2.83
N GLY A 388 6.39 16.66 3.86
CA GLY A 388 5.82 17.28 5.06
C GLY A 388 4.53 18.07 4.82
N LEU A 389 3.87 17.85 3.67
CA LEU A 389 2.60 18.48 3.32
C LEU A 389 1.43 17.56 3.67
N ARG A 390 0.37 18.15 4.25
CA ARG A 390 -0.88 17.44 4.52
C ARG A 390 -1.66 17.29 3.19
N PRO A 391 -1.96 16.06 2.72
CA PRO A 391 -2.83 15.88 1.56
C PRO A 391 -4.25 16.39 1.84
N ALA A 392 -4.85 17.11 0.89
CA ALA A 392 -6.28 17.45 0.94
C ALA A 392 -7.10 16.28 0.41
N LEU A 393 -7.60 15.46 1.35
CA LEU A 393 -8.45 14.32 1.06
C LEU A 393 -9.89 14.61 1.46
N PRO A 394 -10.89 14.03 0.78
CA PRO A 394 -12.27 14.12 1.21
C PRO A 394 -12.41 13.49 2.61
N ALA A 395 -13.01 14.22 3.55
CA ALA A 395 -13.20 13.74 4.92
C ALA A 395 -14.01 12.43 4.99
N HIS A 396 -14.92 12.24 4.03
CA HIS A 396 -15.70 11.01 3.84
C HIS A 396 -15.69 10.66 2.34
N PRO A 397 -14.68 9.91 1.86
CA PRO A 397 -14.64 9.48 0.47
C PRO A 397 -15.90 8.65 0.18
N ARG A 398 -16.62 8.98 -0.90
CA ARG A 398 -17.74 8.17 -1.40
C ARG A 398 -17.34 7.56 -2.72
N ALA A 399 -17.39 6.23 -2.81
CA ALA A 399 -17.15 5.53 -4.05
C ALA A 399 -18.19 5.90 -5.11
N ARG A 400 -17.75 6.07 -6.35
CA ARG A 400 -18.60 6.38 -7.52
C ARG A 400 -19.21 5.14 -8.18
N GLY A 401 -18.87 3.96 -7.68
CA GLY A 401 -19.31 2.67 -8.20
C GLY A 401 -18.60 1.54 -7.44
N HIS A 402 -18.55 0.37 -8.07
CA HIS A 402 -17.88 -0.81 -7.54
C HIS A 402 -17.02 -1.42 -8.64
N LEU A 403 -15.84 -1.90 -8.25
CA LEU A 403 -14.96 -2.72 -9.06
C LEU A 403 -14.90 -4.10 -8.42
N VAL A 404 -15.04 -5.13 -9.26
CA VAL A 404 -14.86 -6.52 -8.88
C VAL A 404 -13.90 -7.13 -9.86
N GLY A 405 -12.89 -7.84 -9.38
CA GLY A 405 -11.83 -8.40 -10.20
C GLY A 405 -11.44 -9.81 -9.81
N VAL A 406 -10.72 -10.47 -10.71
CA VAL A 406 -10.07 -11.77 -10.52
C VAL A 406 -8.61 -11.71 -10.94
N MET A 407 -7.79 -12.52 -10.28
CA MET A 407 -6.42 -12.79 -10.66
C MET A 407 -6.36 -13.86 -11.74
N CYS A 408 -5.40 -13.75 -12.64
CA CYS A 408 -5.13 -14.74 -13.68
C CYS A 408 -3.75 -15.35 -13.45
N LEU A 409 -3.72 -16.66 -13.15
CA LEU A 409 -2.49 -17.45 -13.06
C LEU A 409 -2.15 -18.09 -14.41
N VAL A 410 -0.87 -18.16 -14.78
CA VAL A 410 -0.44 -18.84 -16.02
C VAL A 410 -0.79 -20.33 -15.94
N SER A 411 -0.53 -20.98 -14.80
CA SER A 411 -0.80 -22.42 -14.60
C SER A 411 -2.27 -22.79 -14.81
N GLN A 412 -3.20 -21.84 -14.61
CA GLN A 412 -4.64 -22.06 -14.75
C GLN A 412 -5.19 -21.53 -16.07
N HIS A 413 -4.57 -20.51 -16.65
CA HIS A 413 -5.13 -19.76 -17.78
C HIS A 413 -4.22 -19.69 -19.00
N LEU A 414 -3.13 -20.46 -19.08
CA LEU A 414 -2.18 -20.40 -20.20
C LEU A 414 -2.87 -20.47 -21.57
N GLN A 415 -3.86 -21.36 -21.73
CA GLN A 415 -4.61 -21.47 -22.99
C GLN A 415 -5.34 -20.16 -23.34
N ALA A 416 -6.07 -19.59 -22.38
CA ALA A 416 -6.79 -18.33 -22.58
C ALA A 416 -5.80 -17.16 -22.80
N LEU A 417 -4.78 -17.03 -21.95
CA LEU A 417 -3.75 -15.99 -22.03
C LEU A 417 -2.89 -16.09 -23.30
N SER A 418 -2.82 -17.25 -23.94
CA SER A 418 -2.17 -17.43 -25.25
C SER A 418 -3.11 -17.26 -26.44
N SER A 419 -4.40 -16.99 -26.20
CA SER A 419 -5.41 -16.91 -27.27
C SER A 419 -6.48 -15.84 -26.99
N THR A 420 -7.64 -16.23 -26.47
CA THR A 420 -8.83 -15.39 -26.29
C THR A 420 -8.64 -14.24 -25.31
N ALA A 421 -7.77 -14.42 -24.32
CA ALA A 421 -7.40 -13.46 -23.29
C ALA A 421 -5.92 -13.05 -23.40
N SER A 422 -5.38 -12.95 -24.62
CA SER A 422 -4.01 -12.45 -24.81
C SER A 422 -3.84 -11.05 -24.22
N ARG A 423 -2.59 -10.67 -23.93
CA ARG A 423 -2.24 -9.31 -23.47
C ARG A 423 -2.88 -8.23 -24.35
N GLU A 424 -2.78 -8.39 -25.66
CA GLU A 424 -3.31 -7.44 -26.64
C GLU A 424 -4.85 -7.41 -26.61
N ALA A 425 -5.49 -8.57 -26.47
CA ALA A 425 -6.94 -8.67 -26.38
C ALA A 425 -7.47 -8.01 -25.09
N LEU A 426 -6.85 -8.30 -23.95
CA LEU A 426 -7.20 -7.70 -22.67
C LEU A 426 -6.95 -6.19 -22.66
N GLN A 427 -5.83 -5.73 -23.22
CA GLN A 427 -5.54 -4.30 -23.38
C GLN A 427 -6.58 -3.62 -24.28
N ALA A 428 -6.96 -4.23 -25.41
CA ALA A 428 -7.98 -3.66 -26.29
C ALA A 428 -9.36 -3.56 -25.61
N LEU A 429 -9.71 -4.51 -24.74
CA LEU A 429 -10.94 -4.45 -23.94
C LEU A 429 -10.85 -3.37 -22.84
N HIS A 430 -9.68 -3.20 -22.24
CA HIS A 430 -9.40 -2.13 -21.29
C HIS A 430 -9.55 -0.75 -21.92
N ASP A 431 -8.92 -0.52 -23.09
CA ASP A 431 -8.97 0.76 -23.80
C ASP A 431 -10.38 1.14 -24.23
N ARG A 432 -11.24 0.13 -24.48
CA ARG A 432 -12.67 0.30 -24.77
C ARG A 432 -13.54 0.50 -23.52
N GLY A 433 -12.95 0.44 -22.33
CA GLY A 433 -13.64 0.56 -21.04
C GLY A 433 -14.52 -0.64 -20.69
N VAL A 434 -14.40 -1.77 -21.41
CA VAL A 434 -15.20 -2.98 -21.19
C VAL A 434 -14.79 -3.68 -19.90
N LEU A 435 -13.50 -3.70 -19.60
CA LEU A 435 -12.91 -4.20 -18.36
C LEU A 435 -11.80 -3.26 -17.87
N ARG A 436 -11.24 -3.53 -16.69
CA ARG A 436 -9.96 -3.01 -16.23
C ARG A 436 -8.95 -4.14 -16.31
N PHE A 437 -7.79 -3.86 -16.85
CA PHE A 437 -6.71 -4.83 -17.03
C PHE A 437 -5.51 -4.25 -16.31
N ASN A 438 -4.90 -5.04 -15.43
CA ASN A 438 -3.67 -4.68 -14.77
C ASN A 438 -2.65 -5.81 -14.98
N MET A 439 -1.56 -5.49 -15.68
CA MET A 439 -0.48 -6.44 -15.91
C MET A 439 0.43 -6.49 -14.69
N LEU A 440 0.82 -7.69 -14.28
CA LEU A 440 1.66 -7.91 -13.10
C LEU A 440 3.00 -8.54 -13.50
N GLU A 441 2.97 -9.53 -14.39
CA GLU A 441 4.16 -10.21 -14.91
C GLU A 441 4.34 -9.99 -16.40
N GLU A 442 5.59 -9.96 -16.86
CA GLU A 442 5.89 -9.78 -18.28
C GLU A 442 5.82 -11.09 -19.08
N SER A 443 6.08 -12.22 -18.42
CA SER A 443 6.25 -13.52 -19.07
C SER A 443 5.15 -14.52 -18.70
N LEU A 444 4.75 -15.34 -19.69
CA LEU A 444 3.79 -16.42 -19.49
C LEU A 444 4.52 -17.68 -19.00
N MET A 445 5.11 -17.59 -17.81
CA MET A 445 5.83 -18.68 -17.17
C MET A 445 5.10 -19.10 -15.90
N SER A 446 4.87 -20.41 -15.74
CA SER A 446 4.34 -20.99 -14.50
C SER A 446 5.45 -21.66 -13.71
N GLY A 447 5.36 -21.63 -12.37
CA GLY A 447 6.31 -22.30 -11.47
C GLY A 447 5.65 -22.72 -10.15
N GLU A 448 6.43 -23.34 -9.27
CA GLU A 448 5.98 -23.72 -7.91
C GLU A 448 5.59 -22.48 -7.08
N TYR A 449 6.30 -21.38 -7.27
CA TYR A 449 6.12 -20.10 -6.58
C TYR A 449 5.46 -19.05 -7.48
N GLU A 450 4.50 -19.48 -8.30
CA GLU A 450 3.83 -18.63 -9.28
C GLU A 450 3.08 -17.46 -8.62
N GLU A 451 3.35 -16.26 -9.12
CA GLU A 451 2.57 -15.06 -8.86
C GLU A 451 1.48 -14.84 -9.93
N PRO A 452 0.41 -14.09 -9.64
CA PRO A 452 -0.58 -13.71 -10.64
C PRO A 452 0.06 -13.01 -11.85
N TYR A 453 -0.23 -13.49 -13.07
CA TYR A 453 0.25 -12.89 -14.31
C TYR A 453 -0.40 -11.53 -14.58
N CYS A 454 -1.70 -11.46 -14.36
CA CYS A 454 -2.46 -10.23 -14.48
C CYS A 454 -3.73 -10.28 -13.62
N SER A 455 -4.44 -9.16 -13.56
CA SER A 455 -5.82 -9.12 -13.07
C SER A 455 -6.75 -8.48 -14.09
N VAL A 456 -8.01 -8.93 -14.06
CA VAL A 456 -9.10 -8.35 -14.84
C VAL A 456 -10.27 -8.00 -13.93
N ALA A 457 -10.89 -6.85 -14.15
CA ALA A 457 -12.00 -6.37 -13.33
C ALA A 457 -13.08 -5.66 -14.13
N CYS A 458 -14.28 -5.59 -13.56
CA CYS A 458 -15.41 -4.90 -14.15
C CYS A 458 -15.99 -3.88 -13.18
N ALA A 459 -16.38 -2.73 -13.73
CA ALA A 459 -17.07 -1.69 -12.99
C ALA A 459 -18.60 -1.87 -13.08
N GLY A 460 -19.29 -1.53 -12.00
CA GLY A 460 -20.75 -1.49 -11.94
C GLY A 460 -21.26 -0.52 -10.88
N PRO A 461 -22.52 -0.06 -10.98
CA PRO A 461 -23.12 0.79 -9.94
C PRO A 461 -23.37 0.01 -8.64
N ARG A 462 -23.48 -1.32 -8.71
CA ARG A 462 -23.64 -2.24 -7.58
C ARG A 462 -22.66 -3.41 -7.71
N PRO A 463 -22.21 -4.04 -6.60
CA PRO A 463 -21.31 -5.19 -6.64
C PRO A 463 -21.87 -6.33 -7.50
N ALA A 464 -23.17 -6.64 -7.35
CA ALA A 464 -23.83 -7.69 -8.12
C ALA A 464 -23.76 -7.48 -9.64
N GLU A 465 -23.86 -6.24 -10.11
CA GLU A 465 -23.77 -5.94 -11.55
C GLU A 465 -22.33 -6.07 -12.07
N ALA A 466 -21.35 -5.60 -11.30
CA ALA A 466 -19.94 -5.78 -11.62
C ALA A 466 -19.57 -7.28 -11.68
N ARG A 467 -20.05 -8.08 -10.72
CA ARG A 467 -19.85 -9.54 -10.67
C ARG A 467 -20.42 -10.26 -11.88
N ILE A 468 -21.68 -9.98 -12.25
CA ILE A 468 -22.34 -10.63 -13.38
C ILE A 468 -21.61 -10.31 -14.69
N ARG A 469 -21.19 -9.05 -14.87
CA ARG A 469 -20.41 -8.62 -16.05
C ARG A 469 -19.07 -9.32 -16.10
N LEU A 470 -18.34 -9.34 -14.97
CA LEU A 470 -17.04 -9.99 -14.89
C LEU A 470 -17.15 -11.48 -15.20
N LEU A 471 -18.08 -12.19 -14.57
CA LEU A 471 -18.28 -13.62 -14.80
C LEU A 471 -18.59 -13.92 -16.27
N GLY A 472 -19.51 -13.17 -16.88
CA GLY A 472 -19.84 -13.35 -18.30
C GLY A 472 -18.66 -13.10 -19.23
N LEU A 473 -17.84 -12.07 -18.96
CA LEU A 473 -16.63 -11.80 -19.72
C LEU A 473 -15.58 -12.91 -19.53
N CYS A 474 -15.32 -13.33 -18.29
CA CYS A 474 -14.37 -14.40 -18.02
C CYS A 474 -14.78 -15.73 -18.65
N GLN A 475 -16.08 -16.04 -18.70
CA GLN A 475 -16.61 -17.20 -19.42
C GLN A 475 -16.39 -17.07 -20.94
N GLY A 476 -16.67 -15.91 -21.52
CA GLY A 476 -16.45 -15.66 -22.94
C GLY A 476 -14.97 -15.67 -23.35
N LEU A 477 -14.09 -15.27 -22.44
CA LEU A 477 -12.64 -15.24 -22.61
C LEU A 477 -11.97 -16.58 -22.28
N GLY A 478 -12.69 -17.55 -21.71
CA GLY A 478 -12.13 -18.83 -21.28
C GLY A 478 -11.23 -18.75 -20.04
N ILE A 479 -11.35 -17.68 -19.25
CA ILE A 479 -10.67 -17.52 -17.96
C ILE A 479 -11.43 -18.31 -16.87
N ASP A 480 -12.77 -18.38 -16.94
CA ASP A 480 -13.55 -19.22 -16.03
C ASP A 480 -13.42 -20.71 -16.42
N GLY A 481 -13.19 -21.58 -15.43
CA GLY A 481 -13.01 -23.00 -15.69
C GLY A 481 -13.21 -23.88 -14.45
N PRO A 482 -13.25 -25.22 -14.61
CA PRO A 482 -13.52 -26.15 -13.51
C PRO A 482 -12.43 -26.15 -12.43
N HIS A 483 -11.19 -25.80 -12.78
CA HIS A 483 -10.05 -25.76 -11.85
C HIS A 483 -9.79 -24.36 -11.26
N TYR A 484 -10.43 -23.34 -11.83
CA TYR A 484 -10.39 -21.95 -11.36
C TYR A 484 -11.81 -21.35 -11.43
N PRO A 485 -12.74 -21.80 -10.55
CA PRO A 485 -14.15 -21.47 -10.66
C PRO A 485 -14.42 -20.03 -10.20
N ILE A 486 -14.48 -19.10 -11.15
CA ILE A 486 -14.64 -17.67 -10.85
C ILE A 486 -15.96 -17.40 -10.12
N ALA A 487 -17.03 -18.10 -10.50
CA ALA A 487 -18.32 -17.97 -9.82
C ALA A 487 -18.22 -18.26 -8.32
N HIS A 488 -17.36 -19.19 -7.89
CA HIS A 488 -17.12 -19.48 -6.49
C HIS A 488 -16.40 -18.32 -5.81
N PHE A 489 -15.28 -17.84 -6.36
CA PHE A 489 -14.53 -16.71 -5.78
C PHE A 489 -15.40 -15.47 -5.62
N LEU A 490 -16.15 -15.13 -6.66
CA LEU A 490 -17.03 -13.97 -6.64
C LEU A 490 -18.24 -14.12 -5.71
N SER A 491 -18.62 -15.34 -5.31
CA SER A 491 -19.78 -15.56 -4.43
C SER A 491 -19.61 -14.98 -3.02
N HIS A 492 -18.38 -14.64 -2.64
CA HIS A 492 -18.02 -14.06 -1.35
C HIS A 492 -18.32 -12.56 -1.27
N PHE A 493 -18.47 -11.87 -2.40
CA PHE A 493 -18.84 -10.46 -2.46
C PHE A 493 -20.36 -10.34 -2.59
N LYS A 494 -21.07 -10.15 -1.47
CA LYS A 494 -22.55 -10.15 -1.44
C LYS A 494 -23.17 -8.77 -1.62
#